data_AF-A0A7C2IRK1-F1
#
_entry.id   AF-A0A7C2IRK1-F1
#
_cell.length_a   1.000
_cell.length_b   1.000
_cell.length_c   1.000
_cell.angle_alpha   90.00
_cell.angle_beta   90.00
_cell.angle_gamma   90.00
#
_symmetry.space_group_name_H-M   'P 1'
#
loop_
_entity.id
_entity.type
_entity.pdbx_description
1 polymer ?
#
loop_
_entity_poly.entity_id
_entity_poly.type
_entity_poly.pdbx_seq_one_letter_code
_entity_poly.pdbx_strand_id
1 'polypeptide(L)' 'MEGALNLLKPPGMTSHDVVNWVRRLTGLRKVGHTGTLDPEASG' A
#
# COMPACT_ATOMS: atom_id res chain seq x y z
N MET A 1 -10.28 -14.03 4.61
CA MET A 1 -9.21 -13.52 5.49
C MET A 1 -9.38 -12.02 5.57
N GLU A 2 -9.41 -11.49 6.79
CA GLU A 2 -9.52 -10.06 7.07
C GLU A 2 -8.39 -9.69 8.01
N GLY A 3 -7.80 -8.52 7.81
CA GLY A 3 -6.65 -8.08 8.59
C GLY A 3 -6.12 -6.73 8.12
N ALA A 4 -5.13 -6.22 8.84
CA ALA A 4 -4.38 -5.03 8.50
C ALA A 4 -2.89 -5.37 8.37
N LEU A 5 -2.22 -4.72 7.42
CA LEU A 5 -0.78 -4.82 7.23
C LEU A 5 -0.17 -3.44 7.43
N ASN A 6 0.61 -3.27 8.49
CA ASN A 6 1.44 -2.10 8.63
C ASN A 6 2.65 -2.24 7.69
N LEU A 7 2.91 -1.23 6.86
CA LEU A 7 3.95 -1.25 5.86
C LEU A 7 4.63 0.12 5.82
N LEU A 8 5.94 0.12 5.57
CA LEU A 8 6.72 1.34 5.37
C LEU A 8 6.73 1.68 3.87
N LYS A 9 6.01 2.72 3.45
CA LYS A 9 6.02 3.24 2.08
C LYS A 9 7.35 3.96 1.83
N PRO A 10 8.09 3.60 0.77
CA PRO A 10 9.27 4.36 0.37
C PRO A 10 8.87 5.70 -0.31
N PRO A 11 9.75 6.72 -0.32
CA PRO A 11 9.60 7.89 -1.17
C PRO A 11 9.51 7.50 -2.67
N GLY A 12 8.84 8.32 -3.46
CA GLY A 12 8.68 8.12 -4.91
C GLY A 12 7.56 7.14 -5.31
N MET A 13 6.88 6.52 -4.34
CA MET A 13 5.67 5.71 -4.59
C MET A 13 4.41 6.44 -4.11
N THR A 14 3.33 6.40 -4.89
CA THR A 14 2.01 6.80 -4.39
C THR A 14 1.44 5.73 -3.45
N SER A 15 0.45 6.11 -2.62
CA SER A 15 -0.29 5.13 -1.80
C SER A 15 -1.00 4.06 -2.65
N HIS A 16 -1.39 4.42 -3.88
CA HIS A 16 -2.04 3.49 -4.81
C HIS A 16 -1.03 2.49 -5.42
N ASP A 17 0.21 2.90 -5.66
CA ASP A 17 1.27 2.00 -6.13
C ASP A 17 1.57 0.91 -5.11
N VAL A 18 1.57 1.26 -3.83
CA VAL A 18 1.71 0.30 -2.72
C VAL A 18 0.57 -0.72 -2.74
N VAL A 19 -0.68 -0.26 -2.88
CA VAL A 19 -1.85 -1.17 -2.97
C VAL A 19 -1.68 -2.13 -4.15
N ASN A 20 -1.27 -1.64 -5.32
CA ASN A 20 -1.05 -2.48 -6.49
C ASN A 20 0.10 -3.48 -6.29
N TRP A 21 1.18 -3.06 -5.63
CA TRP A 21 2.29 -3.94 -5.27
C TRP A 21 1.84 -5.06 -4.33
N VAL A 22 1.11 -4.74 -3.26
CA VAL A 22 0.55 -5.74 -2.33
C VAL A 22 -0.39 -6.72 -3.04
N ARG A 23 -1.26 -6.24 -3.93
CA ARG A 23 -2.15 -7.10 -4.73
C ARG A 23 -1.37 -8.07 -5.61
N ARG A 24 -0.30 -7.62 -6.26
CA ARG A 24 0.57 -8.47 -7.09
C ARG A 24 1.30 -9.52 -6.27
N LEU A 25 1.82 -9.16 -5.10
CA LEU A 25 2.54 -10.09 -4.23
C LEU A 25 1.66 -11.16 -3.59
N THR A 26 0.44 -10.77 -3.19
CA THR A 26 -0.45 -11.65 -2.40
C THR A 26 -1.49 -12.37 -3.24
N GLY A 27 -1.75 -11.91 -4.48
CA GLY A 27 -2.87 -12.37 -5.30
C GLY A 27 -4.25 -11.94 -4.80
N LEU A 28 -4.32 -11.09 -3.77
CA LEU A 28 -5.59 -10.65 -3.19
C LEU A 28 -6.28 -9.62 -4.10
N ARG A 29 -7.59 -9.80 -4.31
CA ARG A 29 -8.40 -8.87 -5.12
C ARG A 29 -8.86 -7.63 -4.35
N LYS A 30 -9.06 -7.73 -3.04
CA LYS A 30 -9.59 -6.65 -2.18
C LYS A 30 -8.50 -6.18 -1.23
N VAL A 31 -7.85 -5.07 -1.59
CA VAL A 31 -6.81 -4.38 -0.80
C VAL A 31 -7.07 -2.88 -0.94
N GLY A 32 -6.85 -2.13 0.14
CA GLY A 32 -6.97 -0.67 0.17
C GLY A 32 -6.03 -0.08 1.21
N HIS A 33 -6.05 1.25 1.37
CA HIS A 33 -5.29 1.97 2.40
C HIS A 33 -6.26 2.79 3.27
N THR A 34 -5.86 3.08 4.51
CA THR A 34 -6.68 3.84 5.48
C THR A 34 -6.43 5.35 5.43
N GLY A 35 -5.47 5.79 4.62
CA GLY A 35 -5.13 7.19 4.39
C GLY A 35 -4.10 7.30 3.28
N THR A 36 -4.06 8.44 2.59
CA THR A 36 -3.05 8.69 1.57
C THR A 36 -1.83 9.35 2.22
N LEU A 37 -0.65 8.87 1.86
CA LEU A 37 0.63 9.50 2.13
C LEU A 37 1.20 10.10 0.84
N ASP A 38 1.78 11.29 0.93
CA ASP A 38 2.37 12.01 -0.21
C ASP A 38 3.43 11.16 -0.92
N PRO A 39 3.58 11.27 -2.25
CA PRO A 39 4.54 10.46 -3.01
C PRO A 39 5.97 10.55 -2.47
N GLU A 40 6.42 11.77 -2.14
CA GLU A 40 7.77 12.03 -1.64
C GLU A 40 7.95 11.74 -0.15
N ALA A 41 6.86 11.52 0.59
CA ALA A 41 6.93 11.13 2.00
C ALA A 41 7.24 9.64 2.16
N SER A 42 7.80 9.28 3.31
CA SER A 42 8.03 7.88 3.72
C SER A 42 7.39 7.60 5.06
N GLY A 43 6.97 6.36 5.27
CA GLY A 43 6.19 5.97 6.44
C GLY A 43 5.29 4.79 6.17
#